data_AF-A0A3B1IXQ6-F1
#
_entry.id   AF-A0A3B1IXQ6-F1
#
_cell.length_a   1.000
_cell.length_b   1.000
_cell.length_c   1.000
_cell.angle_alpha   90.00
_cell.angle_beta   90.00
_cell.angle_gamma   90.00
#
_symmetry.space_group_name_H-M   'P 1'
#
loop_
_entity.id
_entity.type
_entity.pdbx_description
1 polymer ?
#
loop_
_entity_poly.entity_id
_entity_poly.type
_entity_poly.pdbx_seq_one_letter_code
_entity_poly.pdbx_strand_id
1 'polypeptide(L)'
;MELKDSCGSEGSPSSWDSFAQRSTLHGLRFVFPHSSSSSRRSALRRLIWSAALLACLVLLVLESAERVAHFLQYPHVTSVDAVVSGSLVFPAVTVCNLNAYRFTRLTRNDLYHAGELLALLDVHLQIPEPHLAEPHVLTFLTEKANFSNFRPKPFSMREFTERVGHDLKEMMLYCRYQGQECKVFKLLKSKKFF
;
A
#
# COMPACT_ATOMS: atom_id res chain seq x y z
N MET A 1 -0.36 20.71 -93.59
CA MET A 1 0.70 19.68 -93.65
C MET A 1 1.18 19.51 -92.22
N GLU A 2 0.45 18.66 -91.48
CA GLU A 2 0.87 17.28 -91.19
C GLU A 2 2.07 17.29 -90.24
N LEU A 3 1.81 17.14 -88.94
CA LEU A 3 1.67 15.87 -88.20
C LEU A 3 3.03 15.42 -87.64
N LYS A 4 3.15 15.48 -86.31
CA LYS A 4 3.58 14.30 -85.54
C LYS A 4 3.16 14.48 -84.08
N ASP A 5 1.96 13.99 -83.77
CA ASP A 5 1.67 13.45 -82.45
C ASP A 5 2.69 12.35 -82.15
N SER A 6 3.25 12.36 -80.94
CA SER A 6 3.73 11.14 -80.32
C SER A 6 3.47 11.19 -78.82
N CYS A 7 2.26 10.77 -78.46
CA CYS A 7 2.01 10.15 -77.17
C CYS A 7 2.75 8.80 -77.14
N GLY A 8 3.61 8.62 -76.15
CA GLY A 8 4.22 7.36 -75.73
C GLY A 8 4.81 7.65 -74.35
N SER A 9 4.04 7.46 -73.27
CA SER A 9 3.82 6.18 -72.59
C SER A 9 5.13 5.55 -72.11
N GLU A 10 5.09 5.08 -70.86
CA GLU A 10 6.01 4.14 -70.19
C GLU A 10 6.80 4.79 -69.03
N GLY A 11 6.42 4.37 -67.81
CA GLY A 11 7.02 4.83 -66.57
C GLY A 11 8.51 4.49 -66.44
N SER A 12 9.26 5.37 -65.77
CA SER A 12 10.67 5.13 -65.44
C SER A 12 11.11 6.04 -64.28
N PRO A 13 12.07 5.58 -63.47
CA PRO A 13 11.89 5.37 -62.04
C PRO A 13 11.64 6.69 -61.29
N SER A 14 10.80 6.68 -60.26
CA SER A 14 10.76 7.77 -59.30
C SER A 14 12.16 7.94 -58.69
N SER A 15 12.93 8.92 -59.19
CA SER A 15 14.28 9.14 -58.69
C SER A 15 14.22 9.46 -57.21
N TRP A 16 15.15 8.89 -56.43
CA TRP A 16 15.25 9.14 -54.99
C TRP A 16 15.28 10.64 -54.65
N ASP A 17 15.85 11.45 -55.55
CA ASP A 17 15.86 12.91 -55.45
C ASP A 17 14.44 13.51 -55.54
N SER A 18 13.61 13.03 -56.47
CA SER A 18 12.21 13.51 -56.62
C SER A 18 11.37 13.20 -55.39
N PHE A 19 11.60 12.03 -54.76
CA PHE A 19 10.95 11.65 -53.50
C PHE A 19 11.44 12.51 -52.33
N ALA A 20 12.75 12.67 -52.17
CA ALA A 20 13.35 13.44 -51.08
C ALA A 20 12.92 14.92 -51.07
N GLN A 21 12.66 15.50 -52.25
CA GLN A 21 12.17 16.88 -52.37
C GLN A 21 10.68 17.04 -52.04
N ARG A 22 9.87 15.97 -52.21
CA ARG A 22 8.43 15.97 -51.93
C ARG A 22 8.08 15.44 -50.53
N SER A 23 9.05 14.91 -49.80
CA SER A 23 8.86 14.40 -48.45
C SER A 23 8.64 15.52 -47.43
N THR A 24 7.81 15.24 -46.43
CA THR A 24 7.62 16.10 -45.24
C THR A 24 8.73 15.92 -44.20
N LEU A 25 9.62 14.93 -44.37
CA LEU A 25 10.75 14.71 -43.48
C LEU A 25 11.75 15.86 -43.60
N HIS A 26 11.78 16.71 -42.58
CA HIS A 26 12.75 17.80 -42.48
C HIS A 26 14.18 17.24 -42.51
N GLY A 27 15.06 17.86 -43.29
CA GLY A 27 16.45 17.41 -43.45
C GLY A 27 16.71 16.55 -44.69
N LEU A 28 15.73 15.75 -45.14
CA LEU A 28 15.93 14.77 -46.22
C LEU A 28 16.31 15.42 -47.57
N ARG A 29 15.70 16.58 -47.87
CA ARG A 29 16.01 17.38 -49.07
C ARG A 29 17.46 17.88 -49.14
N PHE A 30 18.14 18.03 -48.00
CA PHE A 30 19.53 18.51 -47.92
C PHE A 30 20.54 17.38 -48.06
N VAL A 31 20.13 16.15 -47.78
CA VAL A 31 20.90 14.92 -48.02
C VAL A 31 20.89 14.57 -49.52
N PHE A 32 19.74 14.73 -50.20
CA PHE A 32 19.54 14.47 -51.63
C PHE A 32 19.18 15.76 -52.41
N PRO A 33 20.15 16.64 -52.69
CA PRO A 33 19.90 17.87 -53.44
C PRO A 33 19.72 17.59 -54.94
N HIS A 34 18.74 18.26 -55.56
CA HIS A 34 18.28 18.11 -56.95
C HIS A 34 19.37 18.24 -58.06
N SER A 35 20.57 18.73 -57.76
CA SER A 35 21.67 18.83 -58.74
C SER A 35 22.93 18.14 -58.23
N SER A 36 23.31 17.05 -58.89
CA SER A 36 24.51 16.25 -58.62
C SER A 36 25.75 16.85 -59.28
N SER A 37 26.12 18.09 -58.93
CA SER A 37 27.48 18.58 -59.26
C SER A 37 28.48 17.94 -58.28
N SER A 38 29.35 17.07 -58.81
CA SER A 38 30.35 16.29 -58.07
C SER A 38 31.54 17.13 -57.59
N SER A 39 31.26 18.18 -56.82
CA SER A 39 32.28 18.99 -56.14
C SER A 39 32.52 18.49 -54.71
N ARG A 40 33.78 18.46 -54.26
CA ARG A 40 34.19 18.06 -52.90
C ARG A 40 33.41 18.78 -51.79
N ARG A 41 33.03 20.04 -52.02
CA ARG A 41 32.20 20.86 -51.10
C ARG A 41 30.75 20.35 -50.97
N SER A 42 30.19 19.78 -52.05
CA SER A 42 28.84 19.21 -52.06
C SER A 42 28.76 17.92 -51.24
N ALA A 43 29.81 17.09 -51.31
CA ALA A 43 29.92 15.85 -50.54
C ALA A 43 29.98 16.10 -49.02
N LEU A 44 30.83 17.03 -48.56
CA LEU A 44 30.94 17.36 -47.14
C LEU A 44 29.62 17.89 -46.56
N ARG A 45 28.94 18.76 -47.31
CA ARG A 45 27.62 19.28 -46.91
C ARG A 45 26.60 18.16 -46.77
N ARG A 46 26.55 17.21 -47.71
CA ARG A 46 25.66 16.04 -47.62
C ARG A 46 25.97 15.19 -46.39
N LEU A 47 27.26 14.95 -46.11
CA LEU A 47 27.69 14.19 -44.93
C LEU A 47 27.26 14.85 -43.62
N ILE A 48 27.41 16.18 -43.52
CA ILE A 48 26.97 16.94 -42.34
C ILE A 48 25.46 16.84 -42.16
N TRP A 49 24.68 17.03 -43.24
CA TRP A 49 23.22 16.92 -43.16
C TRP A 49 22.74 15.49 -42.88
N SER A 50 23.41 14.47 -43.42
CA SER A 50 23.08 13.09 -43.11
C SER A 50 23.41 12.74 -41.67
N ALA A 51 24.56 13.21 -41.15
CA ALA A 51 24.94 13.02 -39.76
C ALA A 51 23.97 13.73 -38.81
N ALA A 52 23.58 14.97 -39.12
CA ALA A 52 22.60 15.72 -38.34
C ALA A 52 21.22 15.03 -38.35
N LEU A 53 20.72 14.59 -39.51
CA LEU A 53 19.45 13.88 -39.62
C LEU A 53 19.48 12.55 -38.84
N LEU A 54 20.58 11.81 -38.94
CA LEU A 54 20.78 10.56 -38.19
C LEU A 54 20.83 10.83 -36.68
N ALA A 55 21.55 11.86 -36.24
CA ALA A 55 21.60 12.25 -34.84
C ALA A 55 20.21 12.62 -34.31
N CYS A 56 19.43 13.41 -35.05
CA CYS A 56 18.04 13.73 -34.70
C CYS A 56 17.16 12.49 -34.61
N LEU A 57 17.32 11.53 -35.53
CA LEU A 57 16.56 10.27 -35.51
C LEU A 57 16.93 9.40 -34.30
N VAL A 58 18.22 9.28 -33.98
CA VAL A 58 18.68 8.51 -32.81
C VAL A 58 18.16 9.13 -31.52
N LEU A 59 18.28 10.45 -31.36
CA LEU A 59 17.74 11.15 -30.19
C LEU A 59 16.22 10.95 -30.07
N LEU A 60 15.49 11.06 -31.18
CA LEU A 60 14.05 10.82 -31.19
C LEU A 60 13.70 9.40 -30.72
N VAL A 61 14.40 8.37 -31.19
CA VAL A 61 14.15 6.98 -30.77
C VAL A 61 14.50 6.75 -29.30
N LEU A 62 15.64 7.28 -28.83
CA LEU A 62 16.06 7.12 -27.43
C LEU A 62 15.09 7.80 -26.47
N GLU A 63 14.77 9.08 -26.71
CA GLU A 63 13.85 9.85 -25.86
C GLU A 63 12.44 9.25 -25.89
N SER A 64 11.94 8.84 -27.07
CA SER A 64 10.62 8.21 -27.16
C SER A 64 10.57 6.86 -26.45
N ALA A 65 11.62 6.03 -26.55
CA ALA A 65 11.70 4.77 -25.83
C ALA A 65 11.75 4.98 -24.31
N GLU A 66 12.51 5.97 -23.83
CA GLU A 66 12.55 6.33 -22.41
C GLU A 66 11.17 6.76 -21.90
N ARG A 67 10.47 7.62 -22.65
CA ARG A 67 9.13 8.09 -22.26
C ARG A 67 8.09 6.97 -22.28
N VAL A 68 8.16 6.07 -23.27
CA VAL A 68 7.29 4.89 -23.32
C VAL A 68 7.60 3.95 -22.15
N ALA A 69 8.88 3.69 -21.85
CA ALA A 69 9.26 2.88 -20.70
C ALA A 69 8.78 3.49 -19.38
N HIS A 70 8.91 4.80 -19.21
CA HIS A 70 8.41 5.52 -18.04
C HIS A 70 6.88 5.49 -17.94
N PHE A 71 6.17 5.64 -19.06
CA PHE A 71 4.71 5.49 -19.09
C PHE A 71 4.28 4.08 -18.66
N LEU A 72 4.98 3.05 -19.14
CA LEU A 72 4.73 1.64 -18.80
C LEU A 72 5.16 1.27 -17.37
N GLN A 73 5.92 2.12 -16.67
CA GLN A 73 6.17 1.97 -15.23
C GLN A 73 4.98 2.39 -14.36
N TYR A 74 3.94 3.00 -14.96
CA TYR A 74 2.75 3.50 -14.26
C TYR A 74 3.06 4.33 -13.00
N PRO A 75 3.94 5.36 -13.09
CA PRO A 75 4.22 6.21 -11.96
C PRO A 75 2.97 7.01 -11.57
N HIS A 76 2.72 7.14 -10.28
CA HIS A 76 1.64 7.95 -9.72
C HIS A 76 2.20 8.98 -8.75
N VAL A 77 1.59 10.17 -8.74
CA VAL A 77 1.90 11.23 -7.78
C VAL A 77 0.64 11.49 -6.98
N THR A 78 0.78 11.51 -5.65
CA THR A 78 -0.33 11.79 -4.74
C THR A 78 -0.25 13.26 -4.30
N SER A 79 -1.32 14.03 -4.55
CA SER A 79 -1.51 15.34 -3.92
C SER A 79 -2.27 15.16 -2.61
N VAL A 80 -1.83 15.83 -1.54
CA VAL A 80 -2.44 15.76 -0.22
C VAL A 80 -2.93 17.15 0.15
N ASP A 81 -4.24 17.28 0.35
CA ASP A 81 -4.90 18.53 0.72
C ASP A 81 -5.60 18.39 2.07
N ALA A 82 -5.56 19.44 2.88
CA ALA A 82 -6.28 19.52 4.15
C ALA A 82 -7.50 20.44 3.98
N VAL A 83 -8.70 19.85 3.95
CA VAL A 83 -9.96 20.60 3.82
C VAL A 83 -10.67 20.64 5.18
N VAL A 84 -11.06 21.84 5.61
CA VAL A 84 -11.86 22.03 6.83
C VAL A 84 -13.33 21.76 6.50
N SER A 85 -13.93 20.77 7.14
CA SER A 85 -15.36 20.47 7.03
C SER A 85 -16.11 20.92 8.29
N GLY A 86 -17.30 21.49 8.12
CA GLY A 86 -18.17 21.91 9.25
C GLY A 86 -18.78 20.74 10.03
N SER A 87 -18.73 19.53 9.48
CA SER A 87 -19.17 18.31 10.16
C SER A 87 -18.33 17.11 9.73
N LEU A 88 -17.90 16.31 10.70
CA LEU A 88 -17.19 15.05 10.48
C LEU A 88 -17.87 13.94 11.29
N VAL A 89 -17.82 12.72 10.76
CA VAL A 89 -18.26 11.52 11.50
C VAL A 89 -17.23 11.24 12.60
N PHE A 90 -17.71 11.15 13.84
CA PHE A 90 -16.85 10.78 14.96
C PHE A 90 -16.42 9.32 14.85
N PRO A 91 -15.12 9.01 14.96
CA PRO A 91 -14.62 7.67 14.71
C PRO A 91 -15.01 6.69 15.83
N ALA A 92 -14.90 5.40 15.54
CA ALA A 92 -14.97 4.38 16.56
C ALA A 92 -13.76 4.48 17.49
N VAL A 93 -14.01 4.68 18.78
CA VAL A 93 -12.98 4.70 19.82
C VAL A 93 -13.00 3.35 20.55
N THR A 94 -11.89 2.62 20.48
CA THR A 94 -11.71 1.35 21.20
C THR A 94 -10.78 1.59 22.38
N VAL A 95 -11.26 1.30 23.58
CA VAL A 95 -10.47 1.41 24.82
C VAL A 95 -10.39 0.03 25.45
N CYS A 96 -9.16 -0.43 25.71
CA CYS A 96 -8.88 -1.66 26.42
C CYS A 96 -8.02 -1.34 27.65
N ASN A 97 -8.32 -1.97 28.78
CA ASN A 97 -7.39 -1.96 29.90
C ASN A 97 -6.13 -2.75 29.51
N LEU A 98 -4.95 -2.24 29.84
CA LEU A 98 -3.70 -2.97 29.64
C LEU A 98 -3.64 -4.23 30.52
N ASN A 99 -4.28 -4.18 31.70
CA ASN A 99 -4.54 -5.39 32.43
C ASN A 99 -5.68 -6.17 31.76
N ALA A 100 -5.35 -7.35 31.23
CA ALA A 100 -6.32 -8.19 30.54
C ALA A 100 -7.40 -8.74 31.49
N TYR A 101 -7.06 -9.02 32.75
CA TYR A 101 -7.89 -9.82 33.65
C TYR A 101 -7.94 -9.23 35.07
N ARG A 102 -9.15 -9.21 35.65
CA ARG A 102 -9.32 -8.85 37.06
C ARG A 102 -8.86 -10.01 37.95
N PHE A 103 -7.78 -9.78 38.68
CA PHE A 103 -7.17 -10.79 39.57
C PHE A 103 -8.18 -11.39 40.55
N THR A 104 -9.06 -10.56 41.13
CA THR A 104 -10.09 -10.99 42.09
C THR A 104 -11.18 -11.90 41.51
N ARG A 105 -11.32 -11.96 40.18
CA ARG A 105 -12.33 -12.80 39.49
C ARG A 105 -11.77 -14.16 39.04
N LEU A 106 -10.47 -14.40 39.23
CA LEU A 106 -9.83 -15.68 38.90
C LEU A 106 -10.30 -16.78 39.85
N THR A 107 -10.66 -17.93 39.28
CA THR A 107 -11.05 -19.12 40.03
C THR A 107 -9.96 -20.18 39.99
N ARG A 108 -10.07 -21.20 40.85
CA ARG A 108 -9.17 -22.36 40.84
C ARG A 108 -9.18 -23.09 39.48
N ASN A 109 -10.33 -23.19 38.83
CA ASN A 109 -10.42 -23.81 37.51
C ASN A 109 -9.69 -22.98 36.45
N ASP A 110 -9.76 -21.66 36.54
CA ASP A 110 -9.06 -20.76 35.61
C ASP A 110 -7.54 -20.88 35.77
N LEU A 111 -7.04 -20.90 37.01
CA LEU A 111 -5.61 -21.10 37.27
C LEU A 111 -5.13 -22.49 36.83
N TYR A 112 -5.96 -23.53 36.95
CA TYR A 112 -5.61 -24.87 36.48
C TYR A 112 -5.42 -24.92 34.95
N HIS A 113 -6.27 -24.25 34.17
CA HIS A 113 -6.22 -24.31 32.69
C HIS A 113 -5.39 -23.20 32.05
N ALA A 114 -5.34 -22.01 32.66
CA ALA A 114 -4.71 -20.83 32.09
C ALA A 114 -3.63 -20.21 33.00
N GLY A 115 -3.34 -20.79 34.17
CA GLY A 115 -2.36 -20.23 35.11
C GLY A 115 -0.95 -20.07 34.52
N GLU A 116 -0.51 -21.05 33.73
CA GLU A 116 0.75 -20.99 32.98
C GLU A 116 0.72 -19.89 31.91
N LEU A 117 -0.38 -19.80 31.14
CA LEU A 117 -0.57 -18.76 30.12
C LEU A 117 -0.54 -17.35 30.73
N LEU A 118 -1.02 -17.20 31.96
CA LEU A 118 -1.02 -15.95 32.70
C LEU A 118 0.30 -15.67 33.44
N ALA A 119 1.29 -16.57 33.33
CA ALA A 119 2.53 -16.53 34.10
C ALA A 119 2.33 -16.45 35.62
N LEU A 120 1.19 -16.93 36.12
CA LEU A 120 0.88 -17.01 37.56
C LEU A 120 1.31 -18.35 38.16
N LEU A 121 1.42 -19.38 37.32
CA LEU A 121 1.91 -20.71 37.67
C LEU A 121 2.96 -21.18 36.66
N ASP A 122 3.82 -22.09 37.07
CA ASP A 122 4.76 -22.79 36.19
C ASP A 122 4.15 -24.07 35.57
N VAL A 123 4.95 -24.80 34.79
CA VAL A 123 4.58 -26.10 34.19
C VAL A 123 4.24 -27.20 35.22
N HIS A 124 4.61 -27.00 36.48
CA HIS A 124 4.33 -27.89 37.60
C HIS A 124 3.16 -27.41 38.47
N LEU A 125 2.40 -26.42 37.98
CA LEU A 125 1.27 -25.81 38.67
C LEU A 125 1.65 -25.18 40.02
N GLN A 126 2.89 -24.70 40.16
CA GLN A 126 3.42 -24.02 41.34
C GLN A 126 3.57 -22.52 41.07
N ILE A 127 3.56 -21.72 42.14
CA ILE A 127 3.75 -20.26 42.05
C ILE A 127 5.24 -19.97 41.84
N PRO A 128 5.63 -19.32 40.73
CA PRO A 128 7.02 -18.92 40.50
C PRO A 128 7.43 -17.81 41.47
N GLU A 129 8.69 -17.83 41.93
CA GLU A 129 9.31 -16.84 42.83
C GLU A 129 8.37 -16.21 43.89
N PRO A 130 7.80 -16.99 44.83
CA PRO A 130 6.78 -16.50 45.77
C PRO A 130 7.25 -15.35 46.69
N HIS A 131 8.57 -15.15 46.81
CA HIS A 131 9.18 -14.07 47.59
C HIS A 131 9.05 -12.69 46.93
N LEU A 132 8.75 -12.60 45.63
CA LEU A 132 8.53 -11.34 44.92
C LEU A 132 7.07 -10.88 44.97
N ALA A 133 6.15 -11.77 45.35
CA ALA A 133 4.74 -11.45 45.44
C ALA A 133 4.41 -10.74 46.76
N GLU A 134 3.54 -9.74 46.69
CA GLU A 134 3.02 -9.11 47.89
C GLU A 134 2.21 -10.13 48.73
N PRO A 135 2.24 -10.07 50.08
CA PRO A 135 1.63 -11.11 50.92
C PRO A 135 0.16 -11.41 50.61
N HIS A 136 -0.63 -10.40 50.25
CA HIS A 136 -2.04 -10.56 49.93
C HIS A 136 -2.27 -11.27 48.57
N VAL A 137 -1.36 -11.08 47.61
CA VAL A 137 -1.38 -11.76 46.31
C VAL A 137 -0.97 -13.21 46.50
N LEU A 138 0.07 -13.43 47.29
CA LEU A 138 0.59 -14.77 47.57
C LEU A 138 -0.44 -15.63 48.31
N THR A 139 -1.16 -15.07 49.29
CA THR A 139 -2.23 -15.82 49.99
C THR A 139 -3.38 -16.18 49.04
N PHE A 140 -3.80 -15.25 48.18
CA PHE A 140 -4.82 -15.53 47.16
C PHE A 140 -4.37 -16.66 46.21
N LEU A 141 -3.15 -16.57 45.68
CA LEU A 141 -2.61 -17.60 44.79
C LEU A 141 -2.47 -18.94 45.50
N THR A 142 -1.97 -18.97 46.74
CA THR A 142 -1.79 -20.21 47.51
C THR A 142 -3.14 -20.90 47.77
N GLU A 143 -4.19 -20.14 48.09
CA GLU A 143 -5.53 -20.69 48.28
C GLU A 143 -6.12 -21.24 46.98
N LYS A 144 -6.00 -20.49 45.88
CA LYS A 144 -6.62 -20.85 44.60
C LYS A 144 -5.81 -21.89 43.83
N ALA A 145 -4.49 -21.92 43.95
CA ALA A 145 -3.59 -22.88 43.32
C ALA A 145 -3.43 -24.19 44.12
N ASN A 146 -4.20 -24.40 45.19
CA ASN A 146 -4.25 -25.71 45.84
C ASN A 146 -5.10 -26.69 45.03
N PHE A 147 -4.43 -27.52 44.23
CA PHE A 147 -5.06 -28.55 43.38
C PHE A 147 -5.19 -29.92 44.05
N SER A 148 -4.88 -30.05 45.35
CA SER A 148 -5.03 -31.30 46.10
C SER A 148 -6.52 -31.70 46.13
N ASN A 149 -6.87 -32.81 45.48
CA ASN A 149 -8.25 -33.27 45.26
C ASN A 149 -9.13 -32.38 44.34
N PHE A 150 -8.51 -31.60 43.46
CA PHE A 150 -9.25 -30.80 42.50
C PHE A 150 -9.76 -31.65 41.33
N ARG A 151 -11.02 -31.46 40.94
CA ARG A 151 -11.62 -32.05 39.73
C ARG A 151 -11.81 -30.93 38.69
N PRO A 152 -11.03 -30.91 37.60
CA PRO A 152 -11.15 -29.90 36.56
C PRO A 152 -12.54 -29.88 35.94
N LYS A 153 -13.06 -28.68 35.71
CA LYS A 153 -14.31 -28.45 34.97
C LYS A 153 -13.98 -28.05 33.53
N PRO A 154 -14.92 -28.24 32.58
CA PRO A 154 -14.76 -27.73 31.22
C PRO A 154 -14.41 -26.25 31.22
N PHE A 155 -13.49 -25.86 30.34
CA PHE A 155 -12.96 -24.51 30.27
C PHE A 155 -13.08 -23.97 28.85
N SER A 156 -13.45 -22.70 28.74
CA SER A 156 -13.53 -21.97 27.47
C SER A 156 -12.87 -20.63 27.63
N MET A 157 -11.88 -20.34 26.77
CA MET A 157 -11.20 -19.03 26.78
C MET A 157 -12.18 -17.86 26.59
N ARG A 158 -13.24 -18.05 25.80
CA ARG A 158 -14.24 -17.00 25.59
C ARG A 158 -15.01 -16.69 26.88
N GLU A 159 -15.51 -17.71 27.57
CA GLU A 159 -16.21 -17.54 28.85
C GLU A 159 -15.27 -16.90 29.89
N PHE A 160 -14.03 -17.39 29.95
CA PHE A 160 -13.00 -16.87 30.83
C PHE A 160 -12.75 -15.38 30.61
N THR A 161 -12.51 -14.95 29.36
CA THR A 161 -12.29 -13.54 29.04
C THR A 161 -13.52 -12.68 29.29
N GLU A 162 -14.73 -13.16 28.96
CA GLU A 162 -15.98 -12.41 29.19
C GLU A 162 -16.28 -12.22 30.70
N ARG A 163 -15.96 -13.22 31.54
CA ARG A 163 -16.20 -13.16 32.99
C ARG A 163 -15.10 -12.41 33.75
N VAL A 164 -13.84 -12.71 33.47
CA VAL A 164 -12.68 -12.21 34.24
C VAL A 164 -12.20 -10.85 33.71
N GLY A 165 -12.43 -10.55 32.44
CA GLY A 165 -12.12 -9.25 31.85
C GLY A 165 -12.77 -8.08 32.58
N HIS A 166 -12.26 -6.88 32.37
CA HIS A 166 -12.77 -5.67 33.01
C HIS A 166 -14.17 -5.30 32.46
N ASP A 167 -15.11 -5.03 33.37
CA ASP A 167 -16.43 -4.51 32.98
C ASP A 167 -16.32 -3.00 32.76
N LEU A 168 -16.79 -2.54 31.60
CA LEU A 168 -16.85 -1.13 31.24
C LEU A 168 -17.65 -0.32 32.27
N LYS A 169 -18.69 -0.91 32.88
CA LYS A 169 -19.52 -0.24 33.90
C LYS A 169 -18.73 0.10 35.17
N GLU A 170 -17.73 -0.72 35.52
CA GLU A 170 -16.87 -0.48 36.69
C GLU A 170 -15.74 0.50 36.35
N MET A 171 -15.25 0.52 35.11
CA MET A 171 -14.17 1.41 34.68
C MET A 171 -14.63 2.83 34.32
N MET A 172 -15.80 2.96 33.69
CA MET A 172 -16.28 4.20 33.12
C MET A 172 -17.10 4.99 34.13
N LEU A 173 -16.44 5.89 34.87
CA LEU A 173 -17.08 6.73 35.90
C LEU A 173 -18.10 7.73 35.30
N TYR A 174 -17.80 8.26 34.12
CA TYR A 174 -18.65 9.23 33.41
C TYR A 174 -18.34 9.22 31.91
N CYS A 175 -19.34 9.47 31.07
CA CYS A 175 -19.17 9.62 29.63
C CYS A 175 -20.13 10.67 29.07
N ARG A 176 -19.58 11.61 28.30
CA ARG A 176 -20.36 12.65 27.61
C ARG A 176 -19.80 12.89 26.22
N TYR A 177 -20.69 12.95 25.25
CA TYR A 177 -20.36 13.25 23.86
C TYR A 177 -21.26 14.38 23.36
N GLN A 178 -20.67 15.45 22.81
CA GLN A 178 -21.39 16.66 22.36
C GLN A 178 -22.40 17.20 23.38
N GLY A 179 -22.03 17.20 24.66
CA GLY A 179 -22.91 17.72 25.71
C GLY A 179 -23.98 16.75 26.20
N GLN A 180 -24.11 15.53 25.65
CA GLN A 180 -25.10 14.52 26.06
C GLN A 180 -24.44 13.33 26.77
N GLU A 181 -25.10 12.79 27.80
CA GLU A 181 -24.62 11.60 28.51
C GLU A 181 -24.68 10.33 27.65
N CYS A 182 -23.63 9.51 27.70
CA CYS A 182 -23.56 8.27 26.93
C CYS A 182 -24.40 7.17 27.58
N LYS A 183 -25.13 6.39 26.77
CA LYS A 183 -25.78 5.15 27.24
C LYS A 183 -24.83 3.97 27.08
N VAL A 184 -24.51 3.27 28.18
CA VAL A 184 -23.61 2.10 28.21
C VAL A 184 -23.95 1.05 27.14
N PHE A 185 -25.24 0.80 26.89
CA PHE A 185 -25.72 -0.17 25.90
C PHE A 185 -25.41 0.19 24.43
N LYS A 186 -25.10 1.46 24.12
CA LYS A 186 -24.70 1.87 22.76
C LYS A 186 -23.19 1.68 22.49
N LEU A 187 -22.37 1.51 23.53
CA LEU A 187 -20.92 1.32 23.39
C LEU A 187 -20.53 -0.11 22.96
N LEU A 188 -21.39 -1.10 23.19
CA LEU A 188 -21.13 -2.51 22.89
C LEU A 188 -21.71 -2.98 21.54
N LYS A 189 -22.44 -2.13 20.82
CA LYS A 189 -23.17 -2.52 19.59
C LYS A 189 -22.39 -2.31 18.28
N SER A 190 -21.07 -2.21 18.31
CA SER A 190 -20.24 -2.20 17.09
C SER A 190 -19.57 -3.55 16.80
N LYS A 191 -20.28 -4.66 17.02
CA LYS A 191 -19.88 -6.00 16.55
C LYS A 191 -21.04 -6.70 15.85
N LYS A 192 -21.24 -6.32 14.59
CA LYS A 192 -21.61 -7.23 13.51
C LYS A 192 -20.80 -6.79 12.29
N PHE A 193 -19.53 -7.17 12.27
CA PHE A 193 -18.83 -7.35 11.01
C PHE A 193 -19.31 -8.69 10.46
N PHE A 194 -19.95 -8.64 9.29
CA PHE A 194 -20.16 -9.80 8.43
C PHE A 194 -18.84 -10.15 7.75
#